data_AF-A0A934U7C8-F1
#
_entry.id   AF-A0A934U7C8-F1
#
_cell.length_a   1.000
_cell.length_b   1.000
_cell.length_c   1.000
_cell.angle_alpha   90.00
_cell.angle_beta   90.00
_cell.angle_gamma   90.00
#
_symmetry.space_group_name_H-M   'P 1'
#
loop_
_entity.id
_entity.type
_entity.pdbx_description
1 polymer ?
#
loop_
_entity_poly.entity_id
_entity_poly.type
_entity_poly.pdbx_seq_one_letter_code
_entity_poly.pdbx_strand_id
1 'polypeptide(L)' 'MIDQHHKLRAAADPHSPVEIFRRADTIDVLFGVRRFGMSMADYRRIASTYPDAGFHVRLVTLTAGRVRTNPLSPLPMFKW' A
#
# COMPACT_ATOMS: atom_id res chain seq x y z
N MET A 1 7.47 2.69 11.83
CA MET A 1 6.18 2.77 11.11
C MET A 1 6.41 3.01 9.62
N ILE A 2 6.85 4.22 9.20
CA ILE A 2 7.15 4.52 7.78
C ILE A 2 8.20 3.60 7.19
N ASP A 3 9.22 3.19 7.94
CA ASP A 3 10.23 2.28 7.36
C ASP A 3 9.67 0.89 6.97
N GLN A 4 8.52 0.49 7.51
CA GLN A 4 8.00 -0.89 7.43
C GLN A 4 6.71 -1.03 6.60
N HIS A 5 6.16 0.05 6.06
CA HIS A 5 4.87 0.01 5.35
C HIS A 5 4.86 -0.85 4.08
N HIS A 6 6.01 -0.98 3.41
CA HIS A 6 6.19 -1.87 2.25
C HIS A 6 6.64 -3.29 2.61
N LYS A 7 6.64 -3.68 3.90
CA LYS A 7 7.00 -5.06 4.28
C LYS A 7 5.89 -6.02 3.84
N LEU A 8 6.28 -7.09 3.16
CA LEU A 8 5.33 -8.07 2.62
C LEU A 8 4.70 -8.95 3.72
N ARG A 9 5.44 -9.15 4.81
CA ARG A 9 5.00 -9.89 6.00
C ARG A 9 4.65 -8.95 7.14
N ALA A 10 4.06 -9.52 8.20
CA ALA A 10 3.79 -8.78 9.41
C ALA A 10 5.07 -8.09 9.91
N ALA A 11 4.96 -6.80 10.22
CA ALA A 11 6.08 -5.99 10.68
C ALA A 11 6.10 -5.82 12.21
N ALA A 12 4.99 -6.10 12.88
CA ALA A 12 4.80 -5.98 14.32
C ALA A 12 3.48 -6.67 14.74
N ASP A 13 3.13 -6.57 16.03
CA ASP A 13 1.86 -7.07 16.55
C ASP A 13 0.64 -6.53 15.78
N PRO A 14 -0.45 -7.32 15.63
CA PRO A 14 -1.60 -6.96 14.80
C PRO A 14 -2.26 -5.61 15.12
N HIS A 15 -2.21 -5.19 16.38
CA HIS A 15 -2.80 -3.95 16.87
C HIS A 15 -1.79 -2.81 17.01
N SER A 16 -0.52 -3.05 16.68
CA SER A 16 0.50 -2.00 16.70
C SER A 16 0.23 -0.98 15.58
N PRO A 17 0.53 0.32 15.78
CA PRO A 17 0.43 1.32 14.73
C PRO A 17 1.27 0.97 13.48
N VAL A 18 2.38 0.25 13.65
CA VAL A 18 3.23 -0.19 12.53
C VAL A 18 2.50 -1.17 11.61
N GLU A 19 1.87 -2.19 12.18
CA GLU A 19 1.16 -3.21 11.41
C GLU A 19 -0.17 -2.69 10.85
N ILE A 20 -0.87 -1.83 11.60
CA ILE A 20 -2.09 -1.16 11.12
C ILE A 20 -1.76 -0.30 9.90
N PHE A 21 -0.70 0.52 9.97
CA PHE A 21 -0.29 1.38 8.87
C PHE A 21 0.12 0.58 7.63
N ARG A 22 0.93 -0.48 7.81
CA ARG A 22 1.33 -1.39 6.73
C ARG A 22 0.12 -2.04 6.03
N ARG A 23 -0.88 -2.48 6.80
CA ARG A 23 -2.11 -3.08 6.27
C ARG A 23 -2.97 -2.07 5.55
N ALA A 24 -3.14 -0.86 6.09
CA ALA A 24 -3.88 0.21 5.46
C ALA A 24 -3.27 0.61 4.12
N ASP A 25 -1.94 0.82 4.08
CA ASP A 25 -1.21 1.09 2.84
C ASP A 25 -1.41 -0.04 1.79
N THR A 26 -1.30 -1.30 2.23
CA THR A 26 -1.56 -2.45 1.35
C THR A 26 -3.00 -2.50 0.84
N ILE A 27 -3.99 -2.12 1.66
CA ILE A 27 -5.40 -2.04 1.25
C ILE A 27 -5.54 -1.02 0.13
N ASP A 28 -5.01 0.18 0.31
CA ASP A 28 -5.15 1.28 -0.64
C ASP A 28 -4.45 0.97 -1.97
N VAL A 29 -3.18 0.55 -1.93
CA VAL A 29 -2.37 0.18 -3.11
C VAL A 29 -3.02 -0.94 -3.94
N LEU A 30 -3.77 -1.83 -3.31
CA LEU A 30 -4.42 -2.97 -3.96
C LEU A 30 -5.91 -2.72 -4.26
N PHE A 31 -6.39 -1.48 -4.23
CA PHE A 31 -7.81 -1.16 -4.44
C PHE A 31 -8.76 -1.99 -3.56
N GLY A 32 -8.33 -2.26 -2.32
CA GLY A 32 -9.06 -3.06 -1.37
C GLY A 32 -9.21 -4.53 -1.74
N VAL A 33 -8.39 -5.10 -2.65
CA VAL A 33 -8.41 -6.56 -2.95
C VAL A 33 -8.01 -7.37 -1.71
N ARG A 34 -6.97 -6.94 -0.98
CA ARG A 34 -6.59 -7.47 0.34
C ARG A 34 -7.13 -6.54 1.43
N ARG A 35 -7.83 -7.09 2.43
CA ARG A 35 -8.56 -6.28 3.45
C ARG A 35 -8.30 -6.61 4.92
N PHE A 36 -7.54 -7.67 5.21
CA PHE A 36 -7.15 -8.05 6.59
C PHE A 36 -8.32 -8.09 7.61
N GLY A 37 -9.51 -8.51 7.18
CA GLY A 37 -10.71 -8.56 8.03
C GLY A 37 -11.67 -7.38 7.85
N MET A 38 -11.28 -6.31 7.15
CA MET A 38 -12.20 -5.23 6.78
C MET A 38 -13.21 -5.70 5.72
N SER A 39 -14.47 -5.29 5.86
CA SER A 39 -15.51 -5.60 4.87
C SER A 39 -15.31 -4.77 3.59
N MET A 40 -15.80 -5.28 2.46
CA MET A 40 -15.80 -4.50 1.21
C MET A 40 -16.71 -3.26 1.32
N ALA A 41 -17.78 -3.33 2.12
CA ALA A 41 -18.68 -2.21 2.34
C ALA A 41 -17.97 -1.06 3.08
N ASP A 42 -17.17 -1.36 4.10
CA ASP A 42 -16.39 -0.37 4.83
C ASP A 42 -15.33 0.27 3.93
N TYR A 43 -14.60 -0.54 3.17
CA TYR A 43 -13.62 -0.04 2.20
C TYR A 43 -14.27 0.93 1.21
N ARG A 44 -15.39 0.55 0.59
CA ARG A 44 -16.10 1.42 -0.37
C ARG A 44 -16.58 2.72 0.25
N ARG A 45 -17.09 2.68 1.49
CA ARG A 45 -17.51 3.89 2.22
C ARG A 45 -16.33 4.84 2.46
N ILE A 46 -15.16 4.30 2.83
CA ILE A 46 -13.95 5.12 3.02
C ILE A 46 -13.48 5.68 1.67
N ALA A 47 -13.35 4.84 0.64
CA ALA A 47 -12.89 5.24 -0.69
C ALA A 47 -13.83 6.24 -1.38
N SER A 48 -15.14 6.22 -1.08
CA SER A 48 -16.07 7.24 -1.57
C SER A 48 -15.93 8.58 -0.83
N THR A 49 -15.50 8.53 0.44
CA THR A 49 -15.27 9.73 1.26
C THR A 49 -13.92 10.38 0.93
N TYR A 50 -12.89 9.56 0.70
CA TYR A 50 -11.53 9.95 0.36
C TYR A 50 -11.15 9.32 -0.99
N PRO A 51 -11.55 9.95 -2.12
CA PRO A 51 -11.28 9.39 -3.44
C PRO A 51 -9.78 9.42 -3.75
N ASP A 52 -9.34 8.46 -4.57
CA ASP A 52 -7.94 8.27 -4.99
C ASP A 52 -7.24 9.55 -5.48
N ALA A 53 -7.97 10.41 -6.20
CA ALA A 53 -7.48 11.70 -6.74
C ALA A 53 -6.12 11.62 -7.47
N GLY A 54 -5.80 10.48 -8.10
CA GLY A 54 -4.57 10.29 -8.87
C GLY A 54 -3.45 9.56 -8.13
N PHE A 55 -3.68 9.05 -6.92
CA PHE A 55 -2.70 8.27 -6.17
C PHE A 55 -2.19 7.06 -6.97
N HIS A 56 -3.06 6.22 -7.54
CA HIS A 56 -2.61 5.07 -8.32
C HIS A 56 -1.89 5.45 -9.62
N VAL A 57 -2.34 6.51 -10.30
CA VAL A 57 -1.66 7.04 -11.49
C VAL A 57 -0.24 7.49 -11.14
N ARG A 58 -0.07 8.10 -9.97
CA ARG A 58 1.23 8.51 -9.46
C ARG A 58 2.12 7.32 -9.15
N LEU A 59 1.61 6.25 -8.53
CA LEU A 59 2.36 5.01 -8.28
C LEU A 59 2.90 4.40 -9.58
N VAL A 60 2.07 4.29 -10.60
CA VAL A 60 2.45 3.76 -11.92
C VAL A 60 3.52 4.65 -12.57
N THR A 61 3.33 5.98 -12.54
CA THR A 61 4.26 6.93 -13.14
C THR A 61 5.64 6.86 -12.49
N LEU A 62 5.70 6.83 -11.16
CA LEU A 62 6.95 6.71 -10.41
C LEU A 62 7.65 5.38 -10.69
N THR A 63 6.89 4.27 -10.68
CA THR A 63 7.42 2.94 -10.96
C THR A 63 7.96 2.87 -12.38
N ALA A 64 7.22 3.35 -13.37
CA ALA A 64 7.68 3.37 -14.76
C ALA A 64 8.93 4.25 -14.96
N GLY A 65 9.01 5.39 -14.28
CA GLY A 65 10.22 6.23 -14.25
C GLY A 65 11.42 5.48 -13.66
N ARG A 66 11.22 4.75 -12.56
CA ARG A 66 12.27 3.97 -11.91
C ARG A 66 12.73 2.78 -12.75
N VAL A 67 11.80 2.03 -13.37
CA VAL A 67 12.13 0.89 -14.24
C VAL A 67 13.07 1.30 -15.38
N ARG A 68 12.88 2.50 -15.96
CA ARG A 68 13.76 3.01 -17.02
C ARG A 68 15.21 3.21 -16.58
N THR A 69 15.45 3.55 -15.31
CA THR A 69 16.79 3.84 -14.78
C THR A 69 17.39 2.68 -13.97
N ASN A 70 16.55 1.81 -13.40
CA ASN A 70 16.93 0.74 -12.48
C ASN A 70 16.08 -0.52 -12.73
N PRO A 71 16.20 -1.17 -13.91
CA PRO A 71 15.29 -2.26 -14.31
C PRO A 71 15.39 -3.51 -13.42
N LEU A 72 16.55 -3.75 -12.79
CA LEU A 72 16.76 -4.90 -11.88
C LEU A 72 16.36 -4.60 -10.42
N SER A 73 16.06 -3.35 -10.10
CA SER A 73 15.60 -2.93 -8.76
C SER A 73 14.56 -1.80 -8.87
N PRO A 74 13.39 -2.08 -9.47
CA PRO A 74 12.39 -1.06 -9.76
C PRO A 74 11.60 -0.63 -8.52
N LEU A 75 11.56 -1.47 -7.48
CA LEU A 75 10.77 -1.25 -6.25
C LEU A 75 11.64 -1.50 -5.00
N PRO A 76 12.69 -0.69 -4.79
CA PRO A 76 13.69 -0.92 -3.73
C PRO A 76 13.14 -0.72 -2.31
N MET A 77 11.95 -0.13 -2.18
CA MET A 77 11.29 0.05 -0.90
C MET A 77 10.65 -1.23 -0.36
N PHE A 78 10.40 -2.25 -1.20
CA PHE A 78 9.86 -3.52 -0.73
C PHE A 78 10.82 -4.23 0.19
N LYS A 79 10.26 -4.77 1.28
CA LYS A 79 11.02 -5.54 2.27
C LYS A 79 10.34 -6.87 2.51
N TRP A 80 11.16 -7.88 2.75
CA TRP A 80 10.68 -9.18 3.22
C TRP A 80 10.27 -9.11 4.69
#